data_AF-A0A0K2T9W2-F1
#
_entry.id   AF-A0A0K2T9W2-F1
#
_cell.length_a   1.000
_cell.length_b   1.000
_cell.length_c   1.000
_cell.angle_alpha   90.00
_cell.angle_beta   90.00
_cell.angle_gamma   90.00
#
_symmetry.space_group_name_H-M   'P 1'
#
loop_
_entity.id
_entity.type
_entity.pdbx_description
1 polymer ?
#
loop_
_entity_poly.entity_id
_entity_poly.type
_entity_poly.pdbx_seq_one_letter_code
_entity_poly.pdbx_strand_id
1 'polypeptide(L)'
;ICLYIYKRQIHTNFHHPSIMFHNIRNPIKSMASQCLLTIRCMSKHPKIGSPWPKGFEDPFASRVEFKEAKESGDEYAKKMAVSIKSAPKESTVSVFRDYQMDKFSRLFMKAGRREKSIEILNDICKKIKETQHKKRNAASNADASSSEIIVDPITIIHKAIDNCSPLMVTKSVPVGSVNYTVPTAIQPPKQRFYGMKWIVEAGRNRPTRKEGELFAHFVAREIIDASENEGRVVSKKEELHRICYQNRAYVNYYSRRNKAAGYGTRLEKDIDSTLDEELRSRLSGIPKPLLPIGGKSLINRWLTILENLENTFDPLINVVVNQKYFHLYEEWSNDVNSRDRSTLKVNLINDGSTNNDNRQGAIKAISLGIQYRLECSNFLVIAGDTLYLDDFKIDNIVHFFKKKCGTTILTCPVNEDDVSKRGIVEVDGKTKRVLSFIEKPLPHETKSRLQCPAFYLFNEDSVAFLEAFICETKYLPLVVRDAPGHFLSYLIPRSPVFGYSIKGRFDVGGLESYLECDKAFQNQG
;
A
#
# COMPACT_ATOMS: atom_id res chain seq x y z
N ILE A 1 -12.61 -8.36 8.79
CA ILE A 1 -13.83 -8.67 9.58
C ILE A 1 -13.40 -8.81 11.02
N CYS A 2 -13.75 -7.79 11.80
CA CYS A 2 -13.41 -7.66 13.21
C CYS A 2 -14.74 -7.73 13.98
N LEU A 3 -14.81 -8.64 14.96
CA LEU A 3 -15.97 -8.83 15.83
C LEU A 3 -15.69 -8.11 17.17
N TYR A 4 -16.58 -7.25 17.65
CA TYR A 4 -16.39 -6.39 18.84
C TYR A 4 -17.39 -6.66 19.94
N ILE A 5 -16.96 -6.68 21.21
CA ILE A 5 -17.85 -6.89 22.37
C ILE A 5 -17.28 -6.23 23.65
N TYR A 6 -18.16 -5.69 24.53
CA TYR A 6 -17.90 -4.63 25.55
C TYR A 6 -18.38 -4.96 26.99
N LYS A 7 -17.80 -4.52 28.13
CA LYS A 7 -18.59 -4.21 29.37
C LYS A 7 -17.90 -3.26 30.36
N ARG A 8 -18.72 -2.35 30.94
CA ARG A 8 -18.48 -1.44 32.07
C ARG A 8 -18.35 -2.18 33.41
N GLN A 9 -17.34 -1.86 34.21
CA GLN A 9 -17.32 -2.17 35.64
C GLN A 9 -17.76 -0.91 36.39
N ILE A 10 -19.01 -0.88 36.87
CA ILE A 10 -19.45 0.19 37.78
C ILE A 10 -18.87 -0.15 39.15
N HIS A 11 -17.74 0.45 39.48
CA HIS A 11 -17.36 0.64 40.88
C HIS A 11 -17.84 2.04 41.29
N THR A 12 -19.04 2.09 41.86
CA THR A 12 -19.43 3.18 42.76
C THR A 12 -18.50 3.09 43.97
N ASN A 13 -17.56 4.02 44.06
CA ASN A 13 -17.01 4.61 45.27
C ASN A 13 -15.73 5.33 44.87
N PHE A 14 -15.74 6.66 44.85
CA PHE A 14 -14.71 7.45 45.52
C PHE A 14 -15.17 8.90 45.64
N HIS A 15 -15.12 9.37 46.88
CA HIS A 15 -15.39 10.72 47.33
C HIS A 15 -14.67 11.78 46.50
N HIS A 16 -15.39 12.85 46.19
CA HIS A 16 -14.83 14.15 45.87
C HIS A 16 -13.92 14.63 47.03
N PRO A 17 -12.72 15.15 46.72
CA PRO A 17 -12.21 16.29 47.45
C PRO A 17 -12.07 17.47 46.48
N SER A 18 -12.79 18.53 46.82
CA SER A 18 -12.60 19.88 46.33
C SER A 18 -11.14 20.29 46.46
N ILE A 19 -10.50 20.71 45.36
CA ILE A 19 -9.26 21.50 45.43
C ILE A 19 -9.40 22.71 44.52
N MET A 20 -9.08 23.85 45.13
CA MET A 20 -9.35 25.20 44.70
C MET A 20 -8.57 25.61 43.44
N PHE A 21 -9.23 26.40 42.60
CA PHE A 21 -8.56 27.33 41.72
C PHE A 21 -7.86 28.40 42.56
N HIS A 22 -6.53 28.50 42.46
CA HIS A 22 -5.80 29.71 42.84
C HIS A 22 -4.85 30.14 41.73
N ASN A 23 -5.03 31.40 41.35
CA ASN A 23 -4.19 32.21 40.47
C ASN A 23 -2.72 32.13 40.85
N ILE A 24 -1.84 31.85 39.87
CA ILE A 24 -0.47 32.38 39.88
C ILE A 24 -0.19 32.98 38.50
N ARG A 25 0.09 34.29 38.53
CA ARG A 25 0.53 35.12 37.40
C ARG A 25 1.97 34.72 36.98
N ASN A 26 2.23 34.85 35.68
CA ASN A 26 3.53 34.69 35.01
C ASN A 26 4.72 35.40 35.72
N PRO A 27 5.96 34.97 35.44
CA PRO A 27 6.75 35.70 34.44
C PRO A 27 7.57 34.83 33.47
N ILE A 28 7.73 35.38 32.27
CA ILE A 28 8.57 34.95 31.15
C ILE A 28 10.03 34.81 31.58
N LYS A 29 10.68 33.67 31.30
CA LYS A 29 12.05 33.52 30.74
C LYS A 29 12.48 32.05 30.75
N SER A 30 13.28 31.67 29.75
CA SER A 30 13.85 30.33 29.51
C SER A 30 12.91 29.31 28.85
N MET A 31 12.72 29.44 27.53
CA MET A 31 12.93 28.35 26.55
C MET A 31 13.02 28.94 25.13
N ALA A 32 13.78 30.02 25.00
CA ALA A 32 14.28 30.50 23.72
C ALA A 32 15.51 29.65 23.33
N SER A 33 15.28 28.40 22.95
CA SER A 33 16.20 27.58 22.16
C SER A 33 15.49 26.33 21.69
N GLN A 34 15.53 26.09 20.38
CA GLN A 34 14.96 24.97 19.63
C GLN A 34 13.54 25.12 19.05
N CYS A 35 13.05 26.35 18.87
CA CYS A 35 12.17 26.65 17.72
C CYS A 35 13.01 27.14 16.53
N LEU A 36 13.95 26.30 16.07
CA LEU A 36 14.35 26.33 14.68
C LEU A 36 13.24 25.60 13.93
N LEU A 37 12.15 26.34 13.69
CA LEU A 37 11.25 26.06 12.58
C LEU A 37 12.16 25.89 11.37
N THR A 38 12.38 24.64 10.99
CA THR A 38 12.92 24.34 9.68
C THR A 38 11.83 24.84 8.74
N ILE A 39 11.99 26.08 8.27
CA ILE A 39 11.39 26.55 7.03
C ILE A 39 12.05 25.68 5.94
N ARG A 40 11.65 24.41 5.93
CA ARG A 40 11.68 23.61 4.72
C ARG A 40 10.87 24.44 3.76
N CYS A 41 11.53 24.86 2.69
CA CYS A 41 10.93 25.52 1.54
C CYS A 41 9.70 24.71 1.10
N MET A 42 8.55 24.99 1.72
CA MET A 42 7.26 24.62 1.21
C MET A 42 7.16 25.47 -0.05
N SER A 43 7.28 24.82 -1.21
CA SER A 43 6.77 25.37 -2.46
C SER A 43 5.49 26.15 -2.15
N LYS A 44 5.54 27.49 -2.29
CA LYS A 44 4.47 28.46 -2.00
C LYS A 44 3.26 28.33 -2.94
N HIS A 45 2.92 27.11 -3.33
CA HIS A 45 1.72 26.83 -4.08
C HIS A 45 0.92 25.82 -3.25
N PRO A 46 -0.22 26.23 -2.66
CA PRO A 46 -1.21 25.24 -2.27
C PRO A 46 -1.43 24.31 -3.47
N LYS A 47 -1.58 23.00 -3.23
CA LYS A 47 -2.02 22.08 -4.28
C LYS A 47 -3.44 22.50 -4.66
N ILE A 48 -3.54 23.49 -5.54
CA ILE A 48 -4.78 23.89 -6.20
C ILE A 48 -5.23 22.62 -6.91
N GLY A 49 -6.37 22.07 -6.50
CA GLY A 49 -7.01 20.98 -7.22
C GLY A 49 -7.22 21.39 -8.68
N SER A 50 -7.46 20.43 -9.57
CA SER A 50 -7.82 20.77 -10.95
C SER A 50 -8.97 21.81 -10.92
N PRO A 51 -8.87 22.93 -11.67
CA PRO A 51 -9.97 23.91 -11.76
C PRO A 51 -11.20 23.30 -12.46
N TRP A 52 -11.03 22.16 -13.13
CA TRP A 52 -12.09 21.42 -13.79
C TRP A 52 -12.89 20.57 -12.79
N PRO A 53 -14.24 20.65 -12.81
CA PRO A 53 -15.11 19.76 -12.05
C PRO A 53 -14.86 18.27 -12.35
N LYS A 54 -15.26 17.39 -11.42
CA LYS A 54 -15.25 15.94 -11.65
C LYS A 54 -16.21 15.59 -12.80
N GLY A 55 -15.75 14.74 -13.72
CA GLY A 55 -16.49 14.38 -14.93
C GLY A 55 -16.03 15.09 -16.20
N PHE A 56 -15.10 16.06 -16.12
CA PHE A 56 -14.49 16.64 -17.31
C PHE A 56 -13.41 15.73 -17.91
N GLU A 57 -13.50 15.47 -19.22
CA GLU A 57 -12.53 14.67 -19.97
C GLU A 57 -11.54 15.50 -20.78
N ASP A 58 -10.38 14.91 -21.06
CA ASP A 58 -9.35 15.57 -21.90
C ASP A 58 -9.77 15.54 -23.38
N PRO A 59 -9.47 16.60 -24.15
CA PRO A 59 -9.76 16.62 -25.58
C PRO A 59 -8.93 15.57 -26.32
N PHE A 60 -9.39 15.18 -27.53
CA PHE A 60 -8.62 14.30 -28.41
C PHE A 60 -7.20 14.85 -28.65
N ALA A 61 -6.19 14.01 -28.51
CA ALA A 61 -4.79 14.43 -28.55
C ALA A 61 -4.28 14.60 -29.99
N SER A 62 -4.90 13.94 -30.97
CA SER A 62 -4.50 13.98 -32.38
C SER A 62 -5.67 13.85 -33.35
N ARG A 63 -5.43 14.24 -34.61
CA ARG A 63 -6.36 14.03 -35.73
C ARG A 63 -6.65 12.56 -36.01
N VAL A 64 -5.68 11.68 -35.73
CA VAL A 64 -5.80 10.23 -35.97
C VAL A 64 -6.76 9.64 -34.95
N GLU A 65 -6.51 9.89 -33.66
CA GLU A 65 -7.39 9.47 -32.56
C GLU A 65 -8.84 9.95 -32.77
N PHE A 66 -9.01 11.18 -33.27
CA PHE A 66 -10.34 11.70 -33.61
C PHE A 66 -11.02 10.92 -34.74
N LYS A 67 -10.29 10.56 -35.79
CA LYS A 67 -10.83 9.78 -36.92
C LYS A 67 -11.21 8.37 -36.48
N GLU A 68 -10.32 7.70 -35.76
CA GLU A 68 -10.54 6.34 -35.22
C GLU A 68 -11.77 6.31 -34.31
N ALA A 69 -11.89 7.29 -33.39
CA ALA A 69 -13.06 7.38 -32.53
C ALA A 69 -14.35 7.63 -33.33
N LYS A 70 -14.27 8.46 -34.38
CA LYS A 70 -15.40 8.74 -35.27
C LYS A 70 -15.83 7.51 -36.07
N GLU A 71 -14.89 6.68 -36.48
CA GLU A 71 -15.13 5.41 -37.17
C GLU A 71 -15.73 4.35 -36.23
N SER A 72 -15.31 4.33 -34.97
CA SER A 72 -15.85 3.47 -33.90
C SER A 72 -17.30 3.81 -33.53
N GLY A 73 -17.73 5.07 -33.70
CA GLY A 73 -19.11 5.54 -33.47
C GLY A 73 -19.48 5.65 -31.99
N ASP A 74 -19.39 4.54 -31.24
CA ASP A 74 -19.72 4.44 -29.82
C ASP A 74 -18.79 5.29 -28.94
N GLU A 75 -17.48 5.25 -29.23
CA GLU A 75 -16.48 6.00 -28.47
C GLU A 75 -16.60 7.50 -28.70
N TYR A 76 -16.92 7.90 -29.94
CA TYR A 76 -17.22 9.28 -30.28
C TYR A 76 -18.48 9.77 -29.57
N ALA A 77 -19.57 9.01 -29.59
CA ALA A 77 -20.82 9.36 -28.92
C ALA A 77 -20.63 9.53 -27.40
N LYS A 78 -19.90 8.61 -26.76
CA LYS A 78 -19.54 8.70 -25.33
C LYS A 78 -18.76 9.98 -25.02
N LYS A 79 -17.74 10.29 -25.81
CA LYS A 79 -16.88 11.46 -25.59
C LYS A 79 -17.59 12.79 -25.89
N MET A 80 -18.57 12.80 -26.79
CA MET A 80 -19.44 13.97 -27.05
C MET A 80 -20.51 14.17 -25.96
N ALA A 81 -20.91 13.11 -25.25
CA ALA A 81 -21.87 13.20 -24.15
C ALA A 81 -21.28 13.77 -22.85
N VAL A 82 -19.95 13.89 -22.76
CA VAL A 82 -19.22 14.33 -21.58
C VAL A 82 -18.63 15.73 -21.80
N SER A 83 -18.55 16.53 -20.74
CA SER A 83 -17.92 17.85 -20.79
C SER A 83 -16.41 17.72 -21.04
N ILE A 84 -15.90 18.43 -22.05
CA ILE A 84 -14.49 18.37 -22.46
C ILE A 84 -13.73 19.58 -21.93
N LYS A 85 -12.51 19.36 -21.43
CA LYS A 85 -11.60 20.42 -20.99
C LYS A 85 -11.09 21.23 -22.18
N SER A 86 -10.80 22.51 -21.94
CA SER A 86 -10.12 23.33 -22.94
C SER A 86 -8.76 22.73 -23.30
N ALA A 87 -8.48 22.67 -24.60
CA ALA A 87 -7.19 22.21 -25.11
C ALA A 87 -6.05 23.08 -24.56
N PRO A 88 -4.97 22.48 -24.03
CA PRO A 88 -3.81 23.25 -23.59
C PRO A 88 -3.18 23.98 -24.77
N LYS A 89 -2.56 25.14 -24.51
CA LYS A 89 -1.94 25.96 -25.57
C LYS A 89 -0.90 25.20 -26.39
N GLU A 90 -0.28 24.18 -25.80
CA GLU A 90 0.74 23.36 -26.43
C GLU A 90 0.17 22.19 -27.24
N SER A 91 -1.10 21.82 -27.06
CA SER A 91 -1.71 20.79 -27.90
C SER A 91 -2.11 21.40 -29.23
N THR A 92 -1.25 21.22 -30.23
CA THR A 92 -1.58 21.53 -31.61
C THR A 92 -1.77 20.24 -32.40
N VAL A 93 -2.52 20.36 -33.49
CA VAL A 93 -2.85 19.27 -34.41
C VAL A 93 -1.91 19.26 -35.63
N SER A 94 -0.76 19.93 -35.50
CA SER A 94 0.23 20.04 -36.56
C SER A 94 0.84 18.67 -36.85
N VAL A 95 1.07 18.37 -38.13
CA VAL A 95 1.73 17.14 -38.58
C VAL A 95 3.20 17.09 -38.11
N PHE A 96 3.82 18.26 -37.92
CA PHE A 96 5.20 18.38 -37.46
C PHE A 96 5.35 18.25 -35.94
N ARG A 97 4.25 18.09 -35.21
CA ARG A 97 4.28 18.00 -33.76
C ARG A 97 4.61 16.57 -33.32
N ASP A 98 5.77 16.42 -32.68
CA ASP A 98 6.13 15.19 -32.00
C ASP A 98 5.92 15.32 -30.48
N TYR A 99 5.09 14.44 -29.91
CA TYR A 99 4.75 14.47 -28.48
C TYR A 99 5.95 14.12 -27.58
N GLN A 100 6.86 13.26 -28.04
CA GLN A 100 8.06 12.93 -27.28
C GLN A 100 9.02 14.13 -27.24
N MET A 101 9.19 14.84 -28.35
CA MET A 101 9.98 16.07 -28.43
C MET A 101 9.37 17.20 -27.57
N ASP A 102 8.04 17.29 -27.51
CA ASP A 102 7.35 18.20 -26.60
C ASP A 102 7.68 17.91 -25.13
N LYS A 103 7.68 16.63 -24.74
CA LYS A 103 8.09 16.23 -23.39
C LYS A 103 9.56 16.49 -23.12
N PHE A 104 10.41 16.23 -24.11
CA PHE A 104 11.84 16.44 -24.03
C PHE A 104 12.18 17.93 -23.89
N SER A 105 11.57 18.80 -24.71
CA SER A 105 11.73 20.26 -24.63
C SER A 105 11.43 20.77 -23.21
N ARG A 106 10.34 20.31 -22.58
CA ARG A 106 9.93 20.69 -21.23
C ARG A 106 10.98 20.36 -20.16
N LEU A 107 11.81 19.34 -20.35
CA LEU A 107 12.87 19.01 -19.39
C LEU A 107 14.02 20.03 -19.38
N PHE A 108 14.22 20.76 -20.48
CA PHE A 108 15.18 21.86 -20.55
C PHE A 108 14.65 23.15 -19.92
N MET A 109 13.33 23.31 -19.83
CA MET A 109 12.68 24.53 -19.37
C MET A 109 13.04 24.86 -17.90
N LYS A 110 13.37 26.13 -17.64
CA LYS A 110 13.60 26.68 -16.29
C LYS A 110 12.81 27.96 -16.10
N ALA A 111 12.18 28.11 -14.93
CA ALA A 111 11.38 29.28 -14.56
C ALA A 111 10.32 29.67 -15.61
N GLY A 112 9.65 28.66 -16.20
CA GLY A 112 8.57 28.88 -17.18
C GLY A 112 8.99 29.43 -18.54
N ARG A 113 10.29 29.64 -18.79
CA ARG A 113 10.80 30.16 -20.08
C ARG A 113 10.81 29.07 -21.15
N ARG A 114 9.66 28.87 -21.82
CA ARG A 114 9.47 27.84 -22.86
C ARG A 114 10.23 28.16 -24.15
N GLU A 115 10.25 29.42 -24.58
CA GLU A 115 10.92 29.86 -25.83
C GLU A 115 12.38 29.41 -25.88
N LYS A 116 13.15 29.67 -24.83
CA LYS A 116 14.55 29.24 -24.71
C LYS A 116 14.72 27.72 -24.74
N SER A 117 13.74 26.98 -24.21
CA SER A 117 13.77 25.51 -24.22
C SER A 117 13.56 24.95 -25.63
N ILE A 118 12.71 25.61 -26.43
CA ILE A 118 12.49 25.29 -27.84
C ILE A 118 13.74 25.67 -28.66
N GLU A 119 14.31 26.85 -28.42
CA GLU A 119 15.57 27.30 -29.06
C GLU A 119 16.70 26.28 -28.84
N ILE A 120 16.91 25.83 -27.60
CA ILE A 120 17.91 24.80 -27.27
C ILE A 120 17.64 23.50 -28.03
N LEU A 121 16.37 23.06 -28.12
CA LEU A 121 16.02 21.84 -28.84
C LEU A 121 16.30 21.98 -30.35
N ASN A 122 16.00 23.14 -30.93
CA ASN A 122 16.28 23.44 -32.33
C ASN A 122 17.79 23.45 -32.60
N ASP A 123 18.59 24.03 -31.71
CA ASP A 123 20.06 24.02 -31.81
C ASP A 123 20.63 22.60 -31.72
N ILE A 124 20.06 21.75 -30.84
CA ILE A 124 20.43 20.33 -30.78
C ILE A 124 20.12 19.64 -32.11
N CYS A 125 18.91 19.79 -32.64
CA CYS A 125 18.51 19.17 -33.91
C CYS A 125 19.37 19.65 -35.08
N LYS A 126 19.65 20.96 -35.14
CA LYS A 126 20.55 21.56 -36.12
C LYS A 126 21.94 20.93 -36.03
N LYS A 127 22.51 20.82 -34.83
CA LYS A 127 23.85 20.27 -34.63
C LYS A 127 23.94 18.79 -34.99
N ILE A 128 22.92 17.99 -34.63
CA ILE A 128 22.84 16.58 -35.03
C ILE A 128 22.83 16.47 -36.55
N LYS A 129 21.94 17.22 -37.21
CA LYS A 129 21.81 17.23 -38.67
C LYS A 129 23.11 17.64 -39.36
N GLU A 130 23.77 18.70 -38.91
CA GLU A 130 25.09 19.12 -39.41
C GLU A 130 26.16 18.02 -39.28
N THR A 131 26.21 17.36 -38.12
CA THR A 131 27.22 16.32 -37.84
C THR A 131 26.99 15.08 -38.69
N GLN A 132 25.73 14.65 -38.83
CA GLN A 132 25.38 13.50 -39.66
C GLN A 132 25.57 13.76 -41.16
N HIS A 133 25.23 14.97 -41.66
CA HIS A 133 25.52 15.33 -43.04
C HIS A 133 27.03 15.34 -43.33
N LYS A 134 27.86 15.84 -42.39
CA LYS A 134 29.32 15.77 -42.52
C LYS A 134 29.82 14.34 -42.57
N LYS A 135 29.33 13.46 -41.68
CA LYS A 135 29.65 12.02 -41.66
C LYS A 135 29.27 11.35 -42.99
N ARG A 136 28.07 11.64 -43.50
CA ARG A 136 27.56 11.10 -44.77
C ARG A 136 28.36 11.56 -45.99
N ASN A 137 28.71 12.85 -46.06
CA ASN A 137 29.49 13.42 -47.15
C ASN A 137 30.95 12.95 -47.12
N ALA A 138 31.51 12.69 -45.93
CA ALA A 138 32.82 12.07 -45.81
C ALA A 138 32.80 10.61 -46.29
N ALA A 139 31.76 9.86 -45.93
CA ALA A 139 31.58 8.46 -46.35
C ALA A 139 31.31 8.31 -47.86
N SER A 140 30.70 9.31 -48.52
CA SER A 140 30.37 9.21 -49.95
C SER A 140 31.61 9.24 -50.85
N ASN A 141 32.75 9.66 -50.31
CA ASN A 141 34.03 9.67 -51.01
C ASN A 141 34.82 8.36 -50.84
N ALA A 142 34.31 7.38 -50.08
CA ALA A 142 35.06 6.19 -49.64
C ALA A 142 34.31 4.85 -49.86
N ASP A 143 33.31 4.82 -50.74
CA ASP A 143 32.48 3.67 -51.16
C ASP A 143 31.37 3.16 -50.20
N ALA A 144 30.20 2.90 -50.82
CA ALA A 144 28.98 2.17 -50.40
C ALA A 144 28.24 2.51 -49.07
N SER A 145 28.87 3.05 -48.02
CA SER A 145 28.25 3.17 -46.69
C SER A 145 27.35 4.42 -46.48
N SER A 146 27.20 5.29 -47.48
CA SER A 146 26.51 6.58 -47.33
C SER A 146 24.99 6.51 -47.25
N SER A 147 24.36 5.44 -47.76
CA SER A 147 22.90 5.28 -47.76
C SER A 147 22.34 4.82 -46.42
N GLU A 148 23.15 4.18 -45.57
CA GLU A 148 22.72 3.67 -44.25
C GLU A 148 22.75 4.73 -43.14
N ILE A 149 23.42 5.86 -43.38
CA ILE A 149 23.56 6.92 -42.38
C ILE A 149 22.24 7.68 -42.25
N ILE A 150 21.58 7.50 -41.10
CA ILE A 150 20.36 8.22 -40.74
C ILE A 150 20.72 9.69 -40.50
N VAL A 151 20.06 10.59 -41.24
CA VAL A 151 20.32 12.04 -41.17
C VAL A 151 19.23 12.79 -40.38
N ASP A 152 18.02 12.23 -40.29
CA ASP A 152 16.92 12.89 -39.61
C ASP A 152 17.18 12.95 -38.09
N PRO A 153 17.24 14.17 -37.49
CA PRO A 153 17.54 14.30 -36.07
C PRO A 153 16.44 13.72 -35.17
N ILE A 154 15.17 13.71 -35.59
CA ILE A 154 14.07 13.24 -34.74
C ILE A 154 14.17 11.73 -34.52
N THR A 155 14.35 10.97 -35.60
CA THR A 155 14.56 9.51 -35.51
C THR A 155 15.79 9.15 -34.66
N ILE A 156 16.89 9.89 -34.78
CA ILE A 156 18.09 9.70 -33.94
C ILE A 156 17.79 9.95 -32.46
N ILE A 157 17.06 11.02 -32.14
CA ILE A 157 16.70 11.33 -30.75
C ILE A 157 15.78 10.25 -30.18
N HIS A 158 14.78 9.78 -30.94
CA HIS A 158 13.90 8.68 -30.50
C HIS A 158 14.73 7.41 -30.21
N LYS A 159 15.59 7.01 -31.15
CA LYS A 159 16.48 5.86 -31.00
C LYS A 159 17.37 6.00 -29.76
N ALA A 160 17.97 7.17 -29.56
CA ALA A 160 18.80 7.45 -28.39
C ALA A 160 18.01 7.35 -27.07
N ILE A 161 16.78 7.87 -27.03
CA ILE A 161 15.92 7.78 -25.84
C ILE A 161 15.56 6.33 -25.53
N ASP A 162 15.22 5.53 -26.54
CA ASP A 162 14.90 4.11 -26.35
C ASP A 162 16.12 3.33 -25.85
N ASN A 163 17.30 3.56 -26.43
CA ASN A 163 18.56 2.98 -25.96
C ASN A 163 18.91 3.40 -24.52
N CYS A 164 18.59 4.62 -24.11
CA CYS A 164 18.85 5.13 -22.75
C CYS A 164 17.79 4.72 -21.72
N SER A 165 16.64 4.19 -22.16
CA SER A 165 15.51 3.90 -21.28
C SER A 165 15.75 2.61 -20.47
N PRO A 166 15.75 2.66 -19.12
CA PRO A 166 15.94 1.48 -18.30
C PRO A 166 14.64 0.68 -18.14
N LEU A 167 14.71 -0.65 -18.26
CA LEU A 167 13.59 -1.56 -18.00
C LEU A 167 13.22 -1.65 -16.51
N MET A 168 14.24 -1.62 -15.65
CA MET A 168 14.11 -1.73 -14.20
C MET A 168 14.89 -0.62 -13.48
N VAL A 169 14.41 -0.24 -12.30
CA VAL A 169 15.13 0.64 -11.36
C VAL A 169 15.19 -0.02 -9.99
N THR A 170 16.19 0.36 -9.22
CA THR A 170 16.24 0.02 -7.80
C THR A 170 15.37 0.96 -6.99
N LYS A 171 14.69 0.43 -5.98
CA LYS A 171 13.99 1.19 -4.94
C LYS A 171 14.54 0.79 -3.58
N SER A 172 14.79 1.77 -2.72
CA SER A 172 15.16 1.50 -1.34
C SER A 172 13.93 1.03 -0.57
N VAL A 173 14.00 -0.16 0.01
CA VAL A 173 12.96 -0.77 0.81
C VAL A 173 13.54 -1.03 2.22
N PRO A 174 13.03 -0.35 3.26
CA PRO A 174 13.40 -0.67 4.63
C PRO A 174 12.81 -2.05 4.98
N VAL A 175 13.68 -2.94 5.46
CA VAL A 175 13.33 -4.23 6.06
C VAL A 175 14.04 -4.29 7.40
N GLY A 176 13.28 -4.24 8.49
CA GLY A 176 13.83 -4.04 9.84
C GLY A 176 14.59 -2.71 9.95
N SER A 177 15.85 -2.78 10.38
CA SER A 177 16.75 -1.62 10.54
C SER A 177 17.64 -1.34 9.31
N VAL A 178 17.56 -2.15 8.24
CA VAL A 178 18.43 -2.05 7.05
C VAL A 178 17.61 -1.70 5.81
N ASN A 179 18.17 -0.84 4.96
CA ASN A 179 17.56 -0.47 3.68
C ASN A 179 18.13 -1.34 2.56
N TYR A 180 17.30 -2.20 1.98
CA TYR A 180 17.68 -3.02 0.82
C TYR A 180 17.34 -2.30 -0.48
N THR A 181 18.19 -2.46 -1.49
CA THR A 181 17.90 -1.97 -2.84
C THR A 181 17.16 -3.06 -3.61
N VAL A 182 15.86 -2.87 -3.81
CA VAL A 182 14.99 -3.85 -4.45
C VAL A 182 14.77 -3.48 -5.91
N PRO A 183 15.08 -4.37 -6.86
CA PRO A 183 14.78 -4.16 -8.28
C PRO A 183 13.27 -4.06 -8.51
N THR A 184 12.83 -3.10 -9.31
CA THR A 184 11.42 -2.89 -9.65
C THR A 184 11.26 -2.58 -11.13
N ALA A 185 10.40 -3.34 -11.81
CA ALA A 185 10.03 -3.08 -13.20
C ALA A 185 9.26 -1.76 -13.35
N ILE A 186 9.48 -1.07 -14.46
CA ILE A 186 8.94 0.26 -14.72
C ILE A 186 8.01 0.22 -15.93
N GLN A 187 6.93 1.00 -15.89
CA GLN A 187 6.02 1.16 -17.03
C GLN A 187 6.65 2.00 -18.16
N PRO A 188 6.37 1.70 -19.45
CA PRO A 188 7.04 2.36 -20.58
C PRO A 188 7.06 3.90 -20.57
N PRO A 189 5.99 4.62 -20.18
CA PRO A 189 6.03 6.09 -20.11
C PRO A 189 7.08 6.61 -19.12
N LYS A 190 7.32 5.87 -18.03
CA LYS A 190 8.28 6.22 -16.99
C LYS A 190 9.70 5.79 -17.37
N GLN A 191 9.87 4.70 -18.13
CA GLN A 191 11.16 4.32 -18.72
C GLN A 191 11.70 5.44 -19.62
N ARG A 192 10.85 5.90 -20.58
CA ARG A 192 11.18 7.02 -21.48
C ARG A 192 11.53 8.30 -20.72
N PHE A 193 10.80 8.59 -19.63
CA PHE A 193 11.12 9.73 -18.77
C PHE A 193 12.52 9.62 -18.14
N TYR A 194 12.94 8.44 -17.66
CA TYR A 194 14.29 8.25 -17.15
C TYR A 194 15.35 8.45 -18.22
N GLY A 195 15.17 7.88 -19.42
CA GLY A 195 16.09 8.06 -20.55
C GLY A 195 16.27 9.55 -20.90
N MET A 196 15.16 10.26 -21.13
CA MET A 196 15.17 11.70 -21.40
C MET A 196 15.83 12.50 -20.27
N LYS A 197 15.47 12.21 -19.01
CA LYS A 197 16.01 12.91 -17.84
C LYS A 197 17.53 12.73 -17.71
N TRP A 198 18.05 11.52 -17.93
CA TRP A 198 19.47 11.25 -17.81
C TRP A 198 20.30 11.93 -18.90
N ILE A 199 19.78 12.03 -20.13
CA ILE A 199 20.43 12.80 -21.20
C ILE A 199 20.57 14.27 -20.79
N VAL A 200 19.48 14.88 -20.27
CA VAL A 200 19.51 16.28 -19.80
C VAL A 200 20.46 16.47 -18.61
N GLU A 201 20.46 15.52 -17.66
CA GLU A 201 21.39 15.53 -16.52
C GLU A 201 22.85 15.38 -16.96
N ALA A 202 23.14 14.53 -17.93
CA ALA A 202 24.49 14.33 -18.47
C ALA A 202 25.05 15.60 -19.12
N GLY A 203 24.19 16.40 -19.77
CA GLY A 203 24.56 17.71 -20.28
C GLY A 203 24.76 18.76 -19.18
N ARG A 204 23.93 18.73 -18.12
CA ARG A 204 24.02 19.67 -16.99
C ARG A 204 25.26 19.42 -16.13
N ASN A 205 25.61 18.15 -15.93
CA ASN A 205 26.73 17.70 -15.09
C ASN A 205 27.96 17.34 -15.95
N ARG A 206 28.20 18.06 -17.05
CA ARG A 206 29.34 17.79 -17.94
C ARG A 206 30.68 18.04 -17.21
N PRO A 207 31.67 17.13 -17.32
CA PRO A 207 32.89 17.14 -16.50
C PRO A 207 33.85 18.28 -16.84
N THR A 208 33.92 18.69 -18.11
CA THR A 208 34.76 19.81 -18.55
C THR A 208 33.91 20.74 -19.40
N ARG A 209 33.80 22.01 -19.00
CA ARG A 209 33.26 23.04 -19.86
C ARG A 209 34.41 23.52 -20.74
N LYS A 210 34.62 22.89 -21.89
CA LYS A 210 35.52 23.45 -22.91
C LYS A 210 35.08 24.89 -23.17
N GLU A 211 36.03 25.81 -23.16
CA GLU A 211 35.76 27.23 -23.39
C GLU A 211 35.05 27.38 -24.74
N GLY A 212 33.87 28.01 -24.75
CA GLY A 212 33.03 28.15 -25.95
C GLY A 212 32.07 26.99 -26.28
N GLU A 213 32.06 25.85 -25.57
CA GLU A 213 31.13 24.74 -25.90
C GLU A 213 29.71 24.99 -25.36
N LEU A 214 28.79 25.28 -26.28
CA LEU A 214 27.35 25.41 -26.00
C LEU A 214 26.76 24.12 -25.42
N PHE A 215 25.79 24.26 -24.52
CA PHE A 215 25.08 23.14 -23.92
C PHE A 215 24.41 22.24 -24.98
N ALA A 216 23.78 22.85 -25.98
CA ALA A 216 23.13 22.15 -27.08
C ALA A 216 24.10 21.25 -27.86
N HIS A 217 25.32 21.71 -28.14
CA HIS A 217 26.33 20.93 -28.86
C HIS A 217 26.77 19.69 -28.09
N PHE A 218 26.97 19.85 -26.78
CA PHE A 218 27.36 18.75 -25.93
C PHE A 218 26.26 17.68 -25.87
N VAL A 219 25.00 18.10 -25.69
CA VAL A 219 23.85 17.18 -25.67
C VAL A 219 23.66 16.51 -27.03
N ALA A 220 23.86 17.23 -28.14
CA ALA A 220 23.80 16.66 -29.48
C ALA A 220 24.81 15.52 -29.68
N ARG A 221 26.05 15.68 -29.19
CA ARG A 221 27.06 14.61 -29.22
C ARG A 221 26.61 13.40 -28.39
N GLU A 222 26.21 13.62 -27.14
CA GLU A 222 25.76 12.52 -26.27
C GLU A 222 24.55 11.77 -26.85
N ILE A 223 23.66 12.45 -27.59
CA ILE A 223 22.53 11.83 -28.30
C ILE A 223 23.01 10.96 -29.46
N ILE A 224 23.98 11.43 -30.25
CA ILE A 224 24.56 10.64 -31.35
C ILE A 224 25.23 9.39 -30.79
N ASP A 225 26.08 9.54 -29.76
CA ASP A 225 26.76 8.42 -29.10
C ASP A 225 25.72 7.42 -28.55
N ALA A 226 24.69 7.91 -27.85
CA ALA A 226 23.61 7.07 -27.32
C ALA A 226 22.80 6.34 -28.40
N SER A 227 22.65 6.92 -29.59
CA SER A 227 21.96 6.26 -30.71
C SER A 227 22.75 5.08 -31.29
N GLU A 228 24.06 5.05 -31.05
CA GLU A 228 25.00 3.98 -31.40
C GLU A 228 25.25 3.02 -30.21
N ASN A 229 24.48 3.15 -29.11
CA ASN A 229 24.63 2.42 -27.83
C ASN A 229 25.91 2.74 -27.06
N GLU A 230 26.50 3.91 -27.30
CA GLU A 230 27.68 4.39 -26.60
C GLU A 230 27.34 5.61 -25.72
N GLY A 231 28.33 6.07 -24.95
CA GLY A 231 28.18 7.25 -24.12
C GLY A 231 27.78 6.98 -22.67
N ARG A 232 27.81 8.04 -21.86
CA ARG A 232 27.76 7.95 -20.40
C ARG A 232 26.37 7.59 -19.91
N VAL A 233 25.34 8.01 -20.64
CA VAL A 233 23.95 7.70 -20.29
C VAL A 233 23.65 6.21 -20.48
N VAL A 234 24.18 5.60 -21.55
CA VAL A 234 24.01 4.17 -21.81
C VAL A 234 24.76 3.36 -20.76
N SER A 235 26.03 3.71 -20.44
CA SER A 235 26.77 3.05 -19.35
C SER A 235 26.05 3.17 -17.99
N LYS A 236 25.40 4.31 -17.72
CA LYS A 236 24.58 4.49 -16.50
C LYS A 236 23.37 3.55 -16.47
N LYS A 237 22.71 3.33 -17.60
CA LYS A 237 21.60 2.36 -17.73
C LYS A 237 22.10 0.94 -17.46
N GLU A 238 23.20 0.55 -18.08
CA GLU A 238 23.80 -0.78 -17.94
C GLU A 238 24.25 -1.06 -16.51
N GLU A 239 24.88 -0.09 -15.86
CA GLU A 239 25.29 -0.22 -14.45
C GLU A 239 24.07 -0.37 -13.54
N LEU A 240 22.99 0.39 -13.77
CA LEU A 240 21.75 0.21 -13.03
C LEU A 240 21.16 -1.20 -13.22
N HIS A 241 21.21 -1.75 -14.44
CA HIS A 241 20.74 -3.10 -14.72
C HIS A 241 21.63 -4.17 -14.06
N ARG A 242 22.95 -3.96 -14.02
CA ARG A 242 23.89 -4.80 -13.28
C ARG A 242 23.56 -4.82 -11.79
N ILE A 243 23.32 -3.65 -11.18
CA ILE A 243 22.91 -3.54 -9.77
C ILE A 243 21.55 -4.23 -9.54
N CYS A 244 20.60 -4.07 -10.47
CA CYS A 244 19.31 -4.75 -10.38
C CYS A 244 19.47 -6.28 -10.43
N TYR A 245 20.35 -6.78 -11.30
CA TYR A 245 20.64 -8.20 -11.44
C TYR A 245 21.30 -8.78 -10.18
N GLN A 246 22.29 -8.06 -9.61
CA GLN A 246 22.93 -8.45 -8.34
C GLN A 246 21.92 -8.57 -7.20
N ASN A 247 20.94 -7.67 -7.16
CA ASN A 247 19.92 -7.61 -6.10
C ASN A 247 18.63 -8.38 -6.44
N ARG A 248 18.64 -9.26 -7.46
CA ARG A 248 17.43 -10.00 -7.90
C ARG A 248 16.78 -10.86 -6.81
N ALA A 249 17.56 -11.34 -5.85
CA ALA A 249 17.05 -12.14 -4.73
C ALA A 249 16.07 -11.37 -3.84
N TYR A 250 16.18 -10.04 -3.82
CA TYR A 250 15.40 -9.14 -2.96
C TYR A 250 14.05 -8.74 -3.54
N VAL A 251 13.69 -9.18 -4.75
CA VAL A 251 12.41 -8.91 -5.41
C VAL A 251 11.21 -9.33 -4.54
N ASN A 252 11.38 -10.39 -3.75
CA ASN A 252 10.34 -10.89 -2.85
C ASN A 252 9.98 -9.93 -1.70
N TYR A 253 10.85 -8.98 -1.35
CA TYR A 253 10.53 -7.94 -0.37
C TYR A 253 9.41 -7.01 -0.86
N TYR A 254 9.19 -6.93 -2.18
CA TYR A 254 8.06 -6.20 -2.76
C TYR A 254 6.75 -6.98 -2.63
N SER A 255 6.79 -8.31 -2.84
CA SER A 255 5.62 -9.18 -2.88
C SER A 255 5.00 -9.43 -1.50
N ARG A 256 5.81 -9.35 -0.43
CA ARG A 256 5.32 -9.41 0.96
C ARG A 256 4.46 -8.20 1.36
N ARG A 257 4.49 -7.08 0.61
CA ARG A 257 3.70 -5.88 0.91
C ARG A 257 2.24 -5.91 0.44
N ASN A 258 1.89 -6.71 -0.56
CA ASN A 258 0.53 -6.68 -1.16
C ASN A 258 -0.38 -7.82 -0.72
N LYS A 259 0.12 -8.79 0.06
CA LYS A 259 -0.73 -9.79 0.72
C LYS A 259 -1.24 -9.26 2.06
N ALA A 260 -2.22 -8.35 2.03
CA ALA A 260 -3.12 -8.27 3.19
C ALA A 260 -4.53 -8.70 2.78
N ALA A 261 -5.22 -9.27 3.75
CA ALA A 261 -6.49 -9.94 3.60
C ALA A 261 -7.58 -8.97 3.11
N GLY A 262 -8.47 -9.48 2.25
CA GLY A 262 -9.73 -8.81 1.91
C GLY A 262 -10.18 -9.02 0.46
N TYR A 263 -9.24 -9.12 -0.49
CA TYR A 263 -9.56 -9.12 -1.92
C TYR A 263 -8.73 -10.16 -2.68
N GLY A 264 -9.40 -11.03 -3.46
CA GLY A 264 -8.72 -12.00 -4.32
C GLY A 264 -7.85 -12.94 -3.49
N THR A 265 -8.45 -13.56 -2.48
CA THR A 265 -7.70 -14.31 -1.47
C THR A 265 -7.05 -15.54 -2.10
N ARG A 266 -5.93 -16.02 -1.50
CA ARG A 266 -5.32 -17.30 -1.90
C ARG A 266 -6.37 -18.41 -1.98
N LEU A 267 -7.25 -18.47 -0.97
CA LEU A 267 -8.37 -19.40 -0.93
C LEU A 267 -9.33 -19.27 -2.13
N GLU A 268 -9.72 -18.05 -2.53
CA GLU A 268 -10.60 -17.83 -3.69
C GLU A 268 -9.96 -18.37 -4.99
N LYS A 269 -8.65 -18.14 -5.18
CA LYS A 269 -7.90 -18.69 -6.32
C LYS A 269 -7.78 -20.21 -6.24
N ASP A 270 -7.49 -20.75 -5.06
CA ASP A 270 -7.38 -22.19 -4.85
C ASP A 270 -8.73 -22.87 -5.17
N ILE A 271 -9.85 -22.30 -4.71
CA ILE A 271 -11.23 -22.75 -5.02
C ILE A 271 -11.51 -22.68 -6.52
N ASP A 272 -11.20 -21.57 -7.18
CA ASP A 272 -11.47 -21.42 -8.61
C ASP A 272 -10.60 -22.35 -9.47
N SER A 273 -9.43 -22.75 -8.97
CA SER A 273 -8.48 -23.65 -9.64
C SER A 273 -8.70 -25.14 -9.34
N THR A 274 -9.58 -25.48 -8.40
CA THR A 274 -9.82 -26.88 -8.03
C THR A 274 -10.52 -27.64 -9.15
N LEU A 275 -10.19 -28.93 -9.29
CA LEU A 275 -10.85 -29.85 -10.23
C LEU A 275 -12.18 -30.41 -9.69
N ASP A 276 -12.44 -30.23 -8.39
CA ASP A 276 -13.65 -30.66 -7.72
C ASP A 276 -14.80 -29.66 -7.99
N GLU A 277 -15.65 -29.97 -8.97
CA GLU A 277 -16.76 -29.10 -9.38
C GLU A 277 -17.80 -28.90 -8.27
N GLU A 278 -18.06 -29.91 -7.45
CA GLU A 278 -19.02 -29.84 -6.34
C GLU A 278 -18.52 -28.86 -5.27
N LEU A 279 -17.26 -29.03 -4.86
CA LEU A 279 -16.64 -28.15 -3.89
C LEU A 279 -16.54 -26.71 -4.42
N ARG A 280 -16.21 -26.53 -5.70
CA ARG A 280 -16.16 -25.22 -6.33
C ARG A 280 -17.52 -24.55 -6.34
N SER A 281 -18.57 -25.26 -6.75
CA SER A 281 -19.94 -24.74 -6.75
C SER A 281 -20.43 -24.37 -5.36
N ARG A 282 -19.99 -25.09 -4.32
CA ARG A 282 -20.39 -24.85 -2.94
C ARG A 282 -19.71 -23.64 -2.30
N LEU A 283 -18.46 -23.33 -2.69
CA LEU A 283 -17.63 -22.34 -1.99
C LEU A 283 -17.34 -21.07 -2.80
N SER A 284 -17.46 -21.10 -4.13
CA SER A 284 -17.15 -19.94 -4.97
C SER A 284 -18.06 -18.76 -4.66
N GLY A 285 -17.49 -17.56 -4.63
CA GLY A 285 -18.19 -16.31 -4.30
C GLY A 285 -18.44 -16.06 -2.81
N ILE A 286 -18.24 -17.05 -1.93
CA ILE A 286 -18.49 -16.90 -0.49
C ILE A 286 -17.27 -16.24 0.20
N PRO A 287 -17.45 -15.13 0.93
CA PRO A 287 -16.35 -14.51 1.66
C PRO A 287 -15.93 -15.36 2.86
N LYS A 288 -14.63 -15.36 3.20
CA LYS A 288 -14.05 -16.32 4.17
C LYS A 288 -14.84 -16.48 5.47
N PRO A 289 -15.27 -15.40 6.15
CA PRO A 289 -15.96 -15.55 7.42
C PRO A 289 -17.39 -16.12 7.30
N LEU A 290 -17.96 -16.15 6.09
CA LEU A 290 -19.23 -16.81 5.80
C LEU A 290 -19.06 -18.24 5.30
N LEU A 291 -17.84 -18.74 5.09
CA LEU A 291 -17.61 -20.12 4.64
C LEU A 291 -18.16 -21.12 5.66
N PRO A 292 -18.83 -22.19 5.20
CA PRO A 292 -19.33 -23.24 6.07
C PRO A 292 -18.16 -24.07 6.60
N ILE A 293 -18.07 -24.22 7.92
CA ILE A 293 -17.09 -25.06 8.63
C ILE A 293 -17.89 -25.96 9.58
N GLY A 294 -17.87 -27.27 9.38
CA GLY A 294 -18.70 -28.24 10.11
C GLY A 294 -20.19 -27.86 10.08
N GLY A 295 -20.71 -27.47 8.91
CA GLY A 295 -22.13 -27.11 8.71
C GLY A 295 -22.57 -25.74 9.24
N LYS A 296 -21.71 -24.96 9.89
CA LYS A 296 -22.01 -23.59 10.35
C LYS A 296 -21.01 -22.60 9.75
N SER A 297 -21.43 -21.39 9.41
CA SER A 297 -20.47 -20.37 8.95
C SER A 297 -19.44 -20.06 10.04
N LEU A 298 -18.20 -19.74 9.63
CA LEU A 298 -17.10 -19.43 10.54
C LEU A 298 -17.50 -18.34 11.55
N ILE A 299 -18.13 -17.26 11.08
CA ILE A 299 -18.58 -16.16 11.94
C ILE A 299 -19.67 -16.59 12.93
N ASN A 300 -20.58 -17.51 12.55
CA ASN A 300 -21.61 -18.01 13.47
C ASN A 300 -21.01 -18.85 14.60
N ARG A 301 -19.88 -19.53 14.37
CA ARG A 301 -19.17 -20.22 15.45
C ARG A 301 -18.66 -19.23 16.49
N TRP A 302 -18.16 -18.08 16.06
CA TRP A 302 -17.82 -16.99 16.97
C TRP A 302 -19.05 -16.49 17.72
N LEU A 303 -20.16 -16.22 17.04
CA LEU A 303 -21.39 -15.80 17.72
C LEU A 303 -21.80 -16.78 18.83
N THR A 304 -21.83 -18.09 18.56
CA THR A 304 -22.15 -19.11 19.58
C THR A 304 -21.19 -19.10 20.77
N ILE A 305 -19.89 -18.91 20.55
CA ILE A 305 -18.91 -18.80 21.64
C ILE A 305 -19.19 -17.56 22.51
N LEU A 306 -19.70 -16.50 21.91
CA LEU A 306 -19.94 -15.21 22.54
C LEU A 306 -21.30 -15.12 23.22
N GLU A 307 -22.30 -15.86 22.73
CA GLU A 307 -23.59 -16.05 23.41
C GLU A 307 -23.37 -16.66 24.80
N ASN A 308 -22.42 -17.59 24.93
CA ASN A 308 -22.09 -18.20 26.23
C ASN A 308 -21.48 -17.20 27.23
N LEU A 309 -21.06 -16.02 26.78
CA LEU A 309 -20.55 -14.93 27.64
C LEU A 309 -21.63 -13.90 27.98
N GLU A 310 -22.90 -14.24 27.78
CA GLU A 310 -24.04 -13.44 28.18
C GLU A 310 -23.82 -12.88 29.60
N ASN A 311 -23.97 -11.55 29.72
CA ASN A 311 -23.70 -10.71 30.91
C ASN A 311 -22.25 -10.24 31.13
N THR A 312 -21.24 -10.82 30.48
CA THR A 312 -19.85 -10.33 30.55
C THR A 312 -19.58 -9.25 29.52
N PHE A 313 -20.31 -9.28 28.42
CA PHE A 313 -20.15 -8.41 27.27
C PHE A 313 -21.50 -7.81 26.79
N ASP A 314 -21.47 -6.71 26.03
CA ASP A 314 -22.60 -6.01 25.45
C ASP A 314 -23.19 -6.86 24.35
N PRO A 315 -24.52 -6.91 24.22
CA PRO A 315 -25.14 -7.64 23.13
C PRO A 315 -24.73 -7.14 21.73
N LEU A 316 -24.30 -5.89 21.56
CA LEU A 316 -23.99 -5.32 20.26
C LEU A 316 -22.60 -5.74 19.74
N ILE A 317 -22.62 -6.44 18.60
CA ILE A 317 -21.44 -6.91 17.88
C ILE A 317 -21.29 -6.13 16.58
N ASN A 318 -20.23 -5.33 16.49
CA ASN A 318 -19.89 -4.65 15.25
C ASN A 318 -19.15 -5.61 14.31
N VAL A 319 -19.48 -5.59 13.02
CA VAL A 319 -18.80 -6.39 11.98
C VAL A 319 -18.42 -5.46 10.84
N VAL A 320 -17.12 -5.23 10.68
CA VAL A 320 -16.60 -4.37 9.61
C VAL A 320 -16.37 -5.17 8.33
N VAL A 321 -17.07 -4.76 7.27
CA VAL A 321 -17.20 -5.46 5.99
C VAL A 321 -16.85 -4.50 4.86
N ASN A 322 -16.37 -5.03 3.75
CA ASN A 322 -16.11 -4.25 2.55
C ASN A 322 -17.37 -4.06 1.67
N GLN A 323 -17.36 -3.05 0.81
CA GLN A 323 -18.47 -2.77 -0.10
C GLN A 323 -18.71 -3.93 -1.07
N LYS A 324 -17.66 -4.64 -1.51
CA LYS A 324 -17.77 -5.74 -2.48
C LYS A 324 -18.71 -6.85 -2.01
N TYR A 325 -18.58 -7.28 -0.75
CA TYR A 325 -19.35 -8.37 -0.18
C TYR A 325 -20.48 -7.91 0.76
N PHE A 326 -20.72 -6.59 0.90
CA PHE A 326 -21.64 -6.03 1.89
C PHE A 326 -23.04 -6.65 1.87
N HIS A 327 -23.62 -6.84 0.68
CA HIS A 327 -24.95 -7.45 0.51
C HIS A 327 -25.07 -8.86 1.12
N LEU A 328 -24.04 -9.71 0.98
CA LEU A 328 -24.03 -11.05 1.58
C LEU A 328 -24.03 -11.00 3.11
N TYR A 329 -23.37 -9.99 3.68
CA TYR A 329 -23.38 -9.78 5.12
C TYR A 329 -24.70 -9.20 5.60
N GLU A 330 -25.36 -8.34 4.83
CA GLU A 330 -26.70 -7.83 5.16
C GLU A 330 -27.70 -8.97 5.30
N GLU A 331 -27.76 -9.87 4.32
CA GLU A 331 -28.58 -11.09 4.36
C GLU A 331 -28.29 -11.92 5.61
N TRP A 332 -27.02 -12.22 5.85
CA TRP A 332 -26.58 -12.97 7.04
C TRP A 332 -26.95 -12.27 8.36
N SER A 333 -26.72 -10.96 8.46
CA SER A 333 -26.99 -10.21 9.70
C SER A 333 -28.48 -10.10 9.99
N ASN A 334 -29.32 -10.00 8.95
CA ASN A 334 -30.77 -10.00 9.10
C ASN A 334 -31.27 -11.34 9.63
N ASP A 335 -30.76 -12.46 9.09
CA ASP A 335 -31.06 -13.80 9.61
C ASP A 335 -30.66 -13.91 11.08
N VAL A 336 -29.43 -13.54 11.44
CA VAL A 336 -28.95 -13.57 12.83
C VAL A 336 -29.82 -12.70 13.75
N ASN A 337 -30.09 -11.45 13.36
CA ASN A 337 -30.83 -10.49 14.19
C ASN A 337 -32.33 -10.83 14.33
N SER A 338 -32.89 -11.57 13.38
CA SER A 338 -34.29 -12.02 13.38
C SER A 338 -34.57 -13.20 14.30
N ARG A 339 -33.52 -13.90 14.76
CA ARG A 339 -33.66 -15.03 15.68
C ARG A 339 -34.04 -14.53 17.07
N ASP A 340 -35.27 -14.84 17.48
CA ASP A 340 -35.89 -14.38 18.73
C ASP A 340 -35.16 -14.86 20.01
N ARG A 341 -34.24 -15.82 19.87
CA ARG A 341 -33.51 -16.45 21.00
C ARG A 341 -32.14 -15.84 21.31
N SER A 342 -31.52 -15.04 20.44
CA SER A 342 -30.18 -14.49 20.75
C SER A 342 -30.27 -13.12 21.39
N THR A 343 -29.61 -12.94 22.54
CA THR A 343 -29.44 -11.62 23.14
C THR A 343 -28.47 -10.75 22.33
N LEU A 344 -27.56 -11.37 21.58
CA LEU A 344 -26.61 -10.67 20.71
C LEU A 344 -27.31 -10.03 19.51
N LYS A 345 -26.87 -8.82 19.15
CA LYS A 345 -27.26 -8.08 17.95
C LYS A 345 -26.04 -7.74 17.11
N VAL A 346 -26.13 -8.00 15.81
CA VAL A 346 -25.06 -7.72 14.86
C VAL A 346 -25.32 -6.38 14.19
N ASN A 347 -24.33 -5.49 14.22
CA ASN A 347 -24.30 -4.23 13.48
C ASN A 347 -23.22 -4.28 12.40
N LEU A 348 -23.61 -4.05 11.15
CA LEU A 348 -22.69 -4.05 10.02
C LEU A 348 -22.14 -2.65 9.77
N ILE A 349 -20.83 -2.57 9.56
CA ILE A 349 -20.15 -1.32 9.22
C ILE A 349 -19.44 -1.51 7.89
N ASN A 350 -19.79 -0.68 6.92
CA ASN A 350 -19.17 -0.68 5.61
C ASN A 350 -17.89 0.19 5.60
N ASP A 351 -16.75 -0.39 5.21
CA ASP A 351 -15.48 0.36 5.12
C ASP A 351 -15.31 1.14 3.80
N GLY A 352 -16.26 0.99 2.85
CA GLY A 352 -16.31 1.64 1.54
C GLY A 352 -15.30 1.10 0.53
N SER A 353 -14.49 0.10 0.87
CA SER A 353 -13.54 -0.49 -0.06
C SER A 353 -14.25 -1.41 -1.04
N THR A 354 -13.81 -1.41 -2.30
CA THR A 354 -14.33 -2.29 -3.37
C THR A 354 -13.25 -3.19 -3.97
N ASN A 355 -11.97 -2.89 -3.73
CA ASN A 355 -10.83 -3.66 -4.20
C ASN A 355 -9.63 -3.55 -3.24
N ASN A 356 -8.56 -4.28 -3.53
CA ASN A 356 -7.38 -4.31 -2.65
C ASN A 356 -6.64 -2.97 -2.58
N ASP A 357 -6.74 -2.16 -3.64
CA ASP A 357 -5.98 -0.92 -3.78
C ASP A 357 -6.63 0.24 -3.01
N ASN A 358 -7.96 0.21 -2.83
CA ASN A 358 -8.70 1.21 -2.06
C ASN A 358 -8.99 0.80 -0.60
N ARG A 359 -8.49 -0.36 -0.16
CA ARG A 359 -8.66 -0.82 1.23
C ARG A 359 -7.98 0.12 2.22
N GLN A 360 -8.58 0.29 3.39
CA GLN A 360 -8.05 1.16 4.43
C GLN A 360 -7.14 0.45 5.44
N GLY A 361 -7.21 -0.88 5.46
CA GLY A 361 -6.39 -1.76 6.30
C GLY A 361 -7.01 -2.16 7.63
N ALA A 362 -6.46 -3.17 8.30
CA ALA A 362 -7.08 -3.78 9.48
C ALA A 362 -7.10 -2.85 10.69
N ILE A 363 -6.06 -2.03 10.93
CA ILE A 363 -6.09 -1.00 11.98
C ILE A 363 -7.22 0.01 11.79
N LYS A 364 -7.47 0.42 10.53
CA LYS A 364 -8.55 1.35 10.24
C LYS A 364 -9.91 0.68 10.41
N ALA A 365 -10.03 -0.61 10.07
CA ALA A 365 -11.22 -1.40 10.40
C ALA A 365 -11.44 -1.48 11.93
N ILE A 366 -10.38 -1.69 12.72
CA ILE A 366 -10.42 -1.62 14.19
C ILE A 366 -10.99 -0.28 14.65
N SER A 367 -10.42 0.82 14.12
CA SER A 367 -10.88 2.18 14.42
C SER A 367 -12.35 2.42 14.06
N LEU A 368 -12.83 1.94 12.92
CA LEU A 368 -14.24 2.09 12.52
C LEU A 368 -15.18 1.33 13.45
N GLY A 369 -14.82 0.10 13.85
CA GLY A 369 -15.68 -0.70 14.73
C GLY A 369 -15.76 -0.20 16.17
N ILE A 370 -14.71 0.47 16.65
CA ILE A 370 -14.74 1.08 17.98
C ILE A 370 -15.47 2.44 18.03
N GLN A 371 -15.79 3.07 16.90
CA GLN A 371 -16.51 4.36 16.89
C GLN A 371 -17.90 4.28 17.54
N TYR A 372 -18.48 3.09 17.56
CA TYR A 372 -19.80 2.81 18.14
C TYR A 372 -19.71 2.25 19.56
N ARG A 373 -18.55 2.35 20.22
CA ARG A 373 -18.39 1.93 21.62
C ARG A 373 -19.02 2.96 22.57
N LEU A 374 -19.46 2.51 23.74
CA LEU A 374 -19.72 3.42 24.85
C LEU A 374 -18.40 3.98 25.39
N GLU A 375 -18.40 5.21 25.90
CA GLU A 375 -17.21 5.85 26.47
C GLU A 375 -16.57 5.01 27.59
N CYS A 376 -15.24 5.08 27.69
CA CYS A 376 -14.43 4.45 28.74
C CYS A 376 -14.66 2.94 28.89
N SER A 377 -14.27 2.18 27.86
CA SER A 377 -14.49 0.74 27.85
C SER A 377 -13.46 -0.12 27.17
N ASN A 378 -13.31 -1.31 27.73
CA ASN A 378 -12.57 -2.43 27.16
C ASN A 378 -13.29 -2.96 25.91
N PHE A 379 -12.54 -3.52 24.96
CA PHE A 379 -13.09 -4.04 23.72
C PHE A 379 -12.34 -5.28 23.25
N LEU A 380 -13.10 -6.27 22.77
CA LEU A 380 -12.56 -7.46 22.12
C LEU A 380 -12.41 -7.22 20.61
N VAL A 381 -11.35 -7.74 20.01
CA VAL A 381 -11.12 -7.75 18.55
C VAL A 381 -10.77 -9.16 18.13
N ILE A 382 -11.57 -9.72 17.22
CA ILE A 382 -11.39 -11.06 16.68
C ILE A 382 -11.23 -10.99 15.17
N ALA A 383 -10.22 -11.65 14.59
CA ALA A 383 -10.14 -11.82 13.14
C ALA A 383 -11.14 -12.86 12.63
N GLY A 384 -11.94 -12.49 11.63
CA GLY A 384 -12.99 -13.33 11.08
C GLY A 384 -12.53 -14.57 10.30
N ASP A 385 -11.23 -14.82 10.14
CA ASP A 385 -10.67 -15.96 9.39
C ASP A 385 -9.94 -16.99 10.28
N THR A 386 -9.97 -16.79 11.60
CA THR A 386 -9.28 -17.66 12.56
C THR A 386 -10.28 -18.35 13.51
N LEU A 387 -10.07 -19.65 13.75
CA LEU A 387 -10.71 -20.44 14.80
C LEU A 387 -9.64 -21.07 15.69
N TYR A 388 -10.02 -21.59 16.86
CA TYR A 388 -9.08 -22.13 17.85
C TYR A 388 -9.36 -23.61 18.17
N LEU A 389 -8.34 -24.29 18.70
CA LEU A 389 -8.46 -25.68 19.16
C LEU A 389 -9.23 -25.76 20.50
N ASP A 390 -9.59 -26.98 20.91
CA ASP A 390 -10.50 -27.28 22.02
C ASP A 390 -10.06 -26.75 23.41
N ASP A 391 -8.78 -26.40 23.56
CA ASP A 391 -8.29 -25.78 24.79
C ASP A 391 -8.66 -24.30 24.92
N PHE A 392 -9.13 -23.68 23.83
CA PHE A 392 -9.61 -22.30 23.84
C PHE A 392 -10.91 -22.20 24.61
N LYS A 393 -10.84 -21.56 25.79
CA LYS A 393 -11.99 -21.24 26.64
C LYS A 393 -12.02 -19.75 26.92
N ILE A 394 -12.99 -19.07 26.30
CA ILE A 394 -13.09 -17.62 26.37
C ILE A 394 -13.32 -17.09 27.79
N ASP A 395 -14.05 -17.82 28.64
CA ASP A 395 -14.24 -17.48 30.06
C ASP A 395 -12.91 -17.34 30.80
N ASN A 396 -11.99 -18.28 30.58
CA ASN A 396 -10.68 -18.27 31.23
C ASN A 396 -9.83 -17.08 30.76
N ILE A 397 -9.94 -16.71 29.48
CA ILE A 397 -9.24 -15.58 28.90
C ILE A 397 -9.77 -14.27 29.48
N VAL A 398 -11.09 -14.14 29.61
CA VAL A 398 -11.70 -12.95 30.22
C VAL A 398 -11.35 -12.86 31.71
N HIS A 399 -11.38 -13.97 32.44
CA HIS A 399 -10.94 -14.01 33.83
C HIS A 399 -9.48 -13.58 33.97
N PHE A 400 -8.60 -14.05 33.08
CA PHE A 400 -7.20 -13.64 33.05
C PHE A 400 -7.03 -12.15 32.76
N PHE A 401 -7.77 -11.60 31.80
CA PHE A 401 -7.76 -10.17 31.48
C PHE A 401 -8.18 -9.32 32.68
N LYS A 402 -9.28 -9.69 33.36
CA LYS A 402 -9.75 -9.03 34.58
C LYS A 402 -8.70 -9.09 35.71
N LYS A 403 -8.01 -10.22 35.86
CA LYS A 403 -6.96 -10.40 36.88
C LYS A 403 -5.70 -9.58 36.60
N LYS A 404 -5.34 -9.38 35.34
CA LYS A 404 -4.09 -8.70 34.94
C LYS A 404 -4.24 -7.19 34.81
N CYS A 405 -5.46 -6.67 34.67
CA CYS A 405 -5.75 -5.24 34.53
C CYS A 405 -4.93 -4.59 33.39
N GLY A 406 -4.90 -5.24 32.22
CA GLY A 406 -4.19 -4.75 31.04
C GLY A 406 -4.57 -5.54 29.80
N THR A 407 -4.13 -5.06 28.63
CA THR A 407 -4.47 -5.69 27.35
C THR A 407 -4.00 -7.14 27.31
N THR A 408 -4.89 -8.05 26.89
CA THR A 408 -4.60 -9.48 26.77
C THR A 408 -4.59 -9.90 25.30
N ILE A 409 -3.53 -10.58 24.89
CA ILE A 409 -3.39 -11.19 23.57
C ILE A 409 -3.20 -12.71 23.71
N LEU A 410 -3.59 -13.47 22.69
CA LEU A 410 -3.32 -14.92 22.67
C LEU A 410 -1.90 -15.22 22.22
N THR A 411 -1.32 -16.28 22.76
CA THR A 411 -0.04 -16.84 22.32
C THR A 411 -0.17 -18.33 22.07
N CYS A 412 0.44 -18.83 21.00
CA CYS A 412 0.55 -20.27 20.77
C CYS A 412 1.88 -20.61 20.09
N PRO A 413 2.33 -21.88 20.16
CA PRO A 413 3.50 -22.32 19.43
C PRO A 413 3.37 -22.08 17.91
N VAL A 414 4.51 -21.89 17.24
CA VAL A 414 4.58 -21.80 15.77
C VAL A 414 5.73 -22.66 15.25
N ASN A 415 5.48 -23.33 14.13
CA ASN A 415 6.49 -24.09 13.41
C ASN A 415 7.46 -23.13 12.70
N GLU A 416 8.71 -23.57 12.49
CA GLU A 416 9.75 -22.75 11.83
C GLU A 416 9.30 -22.21 10.46
N ASP A 417 8.64 -23.05 9.66
CA ASP A 417 8.20 -22.70 8.31
C ASP A 417 7.12 -21.61 8.27
N ASP A 418 6.45 -21.37 9.41
CA ASP A 418 5.36 -20.41 9.54
C ASP A 418 5.78 -19.12 10.25
N VAL A 419 6.98 -19.03 10.83
CA VAL A 419 7.46 -17.83 11.53
C VAL A 419 7.31 -16.57 10.67
N SER A 420 7.66 -16.68 9.37
CA SER A 420 7.58 -15.57 8.41
C SER A 420 6.18 -15.19 7.94
N LYS A 421 5.15 -15.93 8.36
CA LYS A 421 3.75 -15.70 7.99
C LYS A 421 2.96 -15.10 9.16
N ARG A 422 3.49 -15.11 10.38
CA ARG A 422 2.76 -14.79 11.63
C ARG A 422 3.40 -13.63 12.40
N GLY A 423 2.61 -12.98 13.25
CA GLY A 423 3.15 -12.08 14.26
C GLY A 423 3.79 -12.90 15.39
N ILE A 424 5.05 -12.62 15.71
CA ILE A 424 5.84 -13.35 16.71
C ILE A 424 5.98 -12.50 17.95
N VAL A 425 5.84 -13.13 19.11
CA VAL A 425 5.79 -12.46 20.41
C VAL A 425 6.79 -13.08 21.37
N GLU A 426 7.42 -12.25 22.21
CA GLU A 426 8.20 -12.69 23.35
C GLU A 426 7.44 -12.39 24.64
N VAL A 427 7.33 -13.40 25.51
CA VAL A 427 6.56 -13.29 26.75
C VAL A 427 7.44 -13.72 27.92
N ASP A 428 7.40 -12.93 28.99
CA ASP A 428 8.05 -13.28 30.24
C ASP A 428 7.36 -14.49 30.89
N GLY A 429 8.14 -15.54 31.18
CA GLY A 429 7.62 -16.82 31.64
C GLY A 429 6.84 -16.75 32.95
N LYS A 430 7.21 -15.82 33.86
CA LYS A 430 6.65 -15.70 35.22
C LYS A 430 5.46 -14.72 35.26
N THR A 431 5.67 -13.51 34.78
CA THR A 431 4.68 -12.42 34.84
C THR A 431 3.62 -12.54 33.75
N LYS A 432 3.91 -13.29 32.68
CA LYS A 432 3.14 -13.35 31.43
C LYS A 432 3.07 -12.01 30.69
N ARG A 433 3.93 -11.05 31.04
CA ARG A 433 4.03 -9.76 30.35
C ARG A 433 4.68 -9.96 28.98
N VAL A 434 4.11 -9.35 27.96
CA VAL A 434 4.69 -9.31 26.63
C VAL A 434 5.87 -8.33 26.62
N LEU A 435 7.02 -8.80 26.17
CA LEU A 435 8.27 -8.05 26.12
C LEU A 435 8.45 -7.37 24.77
N SER A 436 8.17 -8.10 23.69
CA SER A 436 8.34 -7.63 22.33
C SER A 436 7.34 -8.31 21.39
N PHE A 437 7.06 -7.65 20.26
CA PHE A 437 6.25 -8.19 19.18
C PHE A 437 6.86 -7.77 17.86
N ILE A 438 7.02 -8.73 16.94
CA ILE A 438 7.52 -8.51 15.59
C ILE A 438 6.51 -9.10 14.60
N GLU A 439 6.00 -8.26 13.68
CA GLU A 439 5.04 -8.70 12.67
C GLU A 439 5.76 -9.37 11.50
N LYS A 440 5.49 -10.67 11.27
CA LYS A 440 6.00 -11.46 10.13
C LYS A 440 7.52 -11.41 9.94
N PRO A 441 8.32 -11.70 10.99
CA PRO A 441 9.78 -11.70 10.91
C PRO A 441 10.32 -12.86 10.08
N LEU A 442 11.51 -12.71 9.54
CA LEU A 442 12.29 -13.85 9.07
C LEU A 442 12.69 -14.75 10.27
N PRO A 443 12.84 -16.07 10.08
CA PRO A 443 13.18 -16.98 11.18
C PRO A 443 14.45 -16.64 11.98
N HIS A 444 15.39 -15.92 11.38
CA HIS A 444 16.63 -15.45 12.03
C HIS A 444 16.49 -14.12 12.76
N GLU A 445 15.42 -13.35 12.53
CA GLU A 445 15.18 -12.05 13.18
C GLU A 445 14.61 -12.22 14.60
N THR A 446 14.16 -13.42 14.97
CA THR A 446 13.61 -13.71 16.29
C THR A 446 14.01 -15.10 16.77
N LYS A 447 14.28 -15.20 18.07
CA LYS A 447 14.49 -16.50 18.74
C LYS A 447 13.20 -17.09 19.29
N SER A 448 12.12 -16.31 19.34
CA SER A 448 10.84 -16.79 19.84
C SER A 448 10.14 -17.69 18.84
N ARG A 449 9.46 -18.71 19.35
CA ARG A 449 8.56 -19.61 18.62
C ARG A 449 7.14 -19.55 19.16
N LEU A 450 6.77 -18.39 19.67
CA LEU A 450 5.40 -18.07 20.04
C LEU A 450 4.82 -17.09 19.02
N GLN A 451 3.76 -17.49 18.35
CA GLN A 451 2.96 -16.59 17.52
C GLN A 451 1.83 -15.95 18.34
N CYS A 452 1.32 -14.84 17.83
CA CYS A 452 0.15 -14.15 18.34
C CYS A 452 -0.98 -14.21 17.30
N PRO A 453 -1.97 -15.10 17.49
CA PRO A 453 -3.22 -15.07 16.74
C PRO A 453 -3.95 -13.73 16.89
N ALA A 454 -4.76 -13.37 15.90
CA ALA A 454 -5.51 -12.12 15.89
C ALA A 454 -6.78 -12.20 16.76
N PHE A 455 -6.56 -12.27 18.07
CA PHE A 455 -7.55 -12.16 19.13
C PHE A 455 -6.97 -11.26 20.22
N TYR A 456 -7.58 -10.11 20.41
CA TYR A 456 -7.06 -9.06 21.28
C TYR A 456 -8.17 -8.54 22.18
N LEU A 457 -7.97 -8.64 23.49
CA LEU A 457 -8.85 -8.04 24.48
C LEU A 457 -8.16 -6.79 25.01
N PHE A 458 -8.53 -5.64 24.47
CA PHE A 458 -7.92 -4.35 24.77
C PHE A 458 -8.60 -3.69 25.97
N ASN A 459 -7.79 -3.02 26.79
CA ASN A 459 -8.31 -2.15 27.84
C ASN A 459 -8.78 -0.79 27.26
N GLU A 460 -9.50 -0.01 28.06
CA GLU A 460 -10.04 1.29 27.64
C GLU A 460 -8.96 2.28 27.14
N ASP A 461 -7.80 2.29 27.79
CA ASP A 461 -6.67 3.18 27.45
C ASP A 461 -6.10 2.90 26.06
N SER A 462 -6.24 1.66 25.57
CA SER A 462 -5.72 1.26 24.27
C SER A 462 -6.31 2.07 23.12
N VAL A 463 -7.47 2.69 23.29
CA VAL A 463 -8.07 3.54 22.23
C VAL A 463 -7.30 4.83 22.02
N ALA A 464 -6.86 5.50 23.10
CA ALA A 464 -6.04 6.71 22.96
C ALA A 464 -4.73 6.41 22.22
N PHE A 465 -4.12 5.25 22.52
CA PHE A 465 -2.93 4.79 21.80
C PHE A 465 -3.22 4.41 20.34
N LEU A 466 -4.38 3.83 20.05
CA LEU A 466 -4.78 3.50 18.68
C LEU A 466 -4.97 4.77 17.83
N GLU A 467 -5.63 5.78 18.38
CA GLU A 467 -5.82 7.07 17.72
C GLU A 467 -4.47 7.79 17.50
N ALA A 468 -3.60 7.79 18.50
CA ALA A 468 -2.24 8.30 18.38
C ALA A 468 -1.45 7.56 17.28
N PHE A 469 -1.49 6.23 17.27
CA PHE A 469 -0.85 5.41 16.24
C PHE A 469 -1.36 5.74 14.84
N ILE A 470 -2.68 5.88 14.65
CA ILE A 470 -3.27 6.24 13.36
C ILE A 470 -2.83 7.65 12.92
N CYS A 471 -2.75 8.59 13.86
CA CYS A 471 -2.31 9.95 13.59
C CYS A 471 -0.83 10.00 13.17
N GLU A 472 0.05 9.37 13.95
CA GLU A 472 1.49 9.31 13.71
C GLU A 472 1.85 8.59 12.40
N THR A 473 1.10 7.53 12.07
CA THR A 473 1.37 6.71 10.87
C THR A 473 0.58 7.16 9.63
N LYS A 474 -0.18 8.27 9.71
CA LYS A 474 -1.09 8.74 8.65
C LYS A 474 -0.43 8.94 7.28
N TYR A 475 0.84 9.35 7.25
CA TYR A 475 1.58 9.60 6.01
C TYR A 475 2.55 8.46 5.64
N LEU A 476 2.59 7.39 6.43
CA LEU A 476 3.40 6.22 6.14
C LEU A 476 2.69 5.30 5.13
N PRO A 477 3.45 4.47 4.40
CA PRO A 477 2.87 3.49 3.48
C PRO A 477 1.89 2.55 4.21
N LEU A 478 0.84 2.13 3.50
CA LEU A 478 -0.24 1.30 4.07
C LEU A 478 0.29 0.09 4.85
N VAL A 479 1.31 -0.59 4.34
CA VAL A 479 1.93 -1.76 5.00
C VAL A 479 2.30 -1.51 6.47
N VAL A 480 2.81 -0.31 6.82
CA VAL A 480 3.28 0.00 8.18
C VAL A 480 2.12 0.22 9.15
N ARG A 481 0.94 0.55 8.62
CA ARG A 481 -0.25 0.90 9.40
C ARG A 481 -1.42 -0.07 9.22
N ASP A 482 -1.27 -1.09 8.36
CA ASP A 482 -2.36 -2.01 8.00
C ASP A 482 -2.51 -3.13 9.04
N ALA A 483 -1.40 -3.77 9.42
CA ALA A 483 -1.43 -4.96 10.25
C ALA A 483 -1.66 -4.65 11.75
N PRO A 484 -2.54 -5.39 12.45
CA PRO A 484 -2.77 -5.23 13.89
C PRO A 484 -1.50 -5.41 14.74
N GLY A 485 -0.58 -6.26 14.28
CA GLY A 485 0.70 -6.47 14.96
C GLY A 485 1.58 -5.21 15.05
N HIS A 486 1.51 -4.31 14.08
CA HIS A 486 2.25 -3.03 14.16
C HIS A 486 1.72 -2.13 15.28
N PHE A 487 0.40 -2.14 15.52
CA PHE A 487 -0.17 -1.46 16.67
C PHE A 487 0.22 -2.13 17.99
N LEU A 488 0.27 -3.47 18.06
CA LEU A 488 0.78 -4.15 19.26
C LEU A 488 2.24 -3.79 19.56
N SER A 489 3.12 -3.77 18.56
CA SER A 489 4.50 -3.32 18.72
C SER A 489 4.59 -1.87 19.23
N TYR A 490 3.64 -1.01 18.83
CA TYR A 490 3.52 0.36 19.34
C TYR A 490 2.99 0.40 20.79
N LEU A 491 2.03 -0.46 21.12
CA LEU A 491 1.34 -0.47 22.41
C LEU A 491 2.19 -1.06 23.55
N ILE A 492 2.91 -2.17 23.30
CA ILE A 492 3.68 -2.93 24.31
C ILE A 492 4.63 -2.05 25.17
N PRO A 493 5.43 -1.12 24.62
CA PRO A 493 6.29 -0.27 25.43
C PRO A 493 5.53 0.83 26.19
N ARG A 494 4.26 1.09 25.86
CA ARG A 494 3.45 2.22 26.37
C ARG A 494 2.38 1.78 27.37
N SER A 495 1.87 0.56 27.25
CA SER A 495 0.81 0.02 28.09
C SER A 495 1.08 -1.46 28.42
N PRO A 496 0.73 -1.96 29.62
CA PRO A 496 0.87 -3.37 29.96
C PRO A 496 0.07 -4.28 29.01
N VAL A 497 0.79 -5.17 28.32
CA VAL A 497 0.22 -6.23 27.49
C VAL A 497 0.62 -7.59 28.06
N PHE A 498 -0.32 -8.51 28.16
CA PHE A 498 -0.13 -9.86 28.71
C PHE A 498 -0.52 -10.94 27.71
N GLY A 499 0.27 -12.01 27.67
CA GLY A 499 0.03 -13.17 26.80
C GLY A 499 -0.71 -14.29 27.52
N TYR A 500 -1.83 -14.73 26.96
CA TYR A 500 -2.55 -15.94 27.39
C TYR A 500 -2.24 -17.10 26.42
N SER A 501 -1.70 -18.20 26.94
CA SER A 501 -1.24 -19.31 26.10
C SER A 501 -2.34 -20.31 25.77
N ILE A 502 -2.42 -20.69 24.49
CA ILE A 502 -3.29 -21.74 23.95
C ILE A 502 -2.45 -22.72 23.10
N LYS A 503 -2.97 -23.92 22.81
CA LYS A 503 -2.27 -24.96 22.06
C LYS A 503 -2.12 -24.61 20.58
N GLY A 504 -3.12 -23.98 19.97
CA GLY A 504 -3.08 -23.71 18.53
C GLY A 504 -4.32 -23.03 17.98
N ARG A 505 -4.33 -22.88 16.66
CA ARG A 505 -5.41 -22.26 15.89
C ARG A 505 -5.56 -22.90 14.51
N PHE A 506 -6.74 -22.79 13.94
CA PHE A 506 -6.99 -22.94 12.51
C PHE A 506 -6.97 -21.58 11.84
N ASP A 507 -6.18 -21.44 10.77
CA ASP A 507 -6.15 -20.26 9.93
C ASP A 507 -6.70 -20.59 8.55
N VAL A 508 -7.87 -20.02 8.22
CA VAL A 508 -8.57 -20.28 6.97
C VAL A 508 -7.97 -19.41 5.86
N GLY A 509 -6.71 -19.70 5.53
CA GLY A 509 -5.86 -18.98 4.60
C GLY A 509 -6.04 -19.41 3.14
N GLY A 510 -6.00 -20.72 2.89
CA GLY A 510 -6.09 -21.39 1.59
C GLY A 510 -6.98 -22.64 1.64
N LEU A 511 -7.16 -23.33 0.51
CA LEU A 511 -8.16 -24.41 0.42
C LEU A 511 -7.85 -25.62 1.31
N GLU A 512 -6.60 -26.03 1.37
CA GLU A 512 -6.15 -27.15 2.22
C GLU A 512 -6.42 -26.87 3.71
N SER A 513 -6.05 -25.68 4.19
CA SER A 513 -6.27 -25.30 5.59
C SER A 513 -7.75 -25.09 5.92
N TYR A 514 -8.57 -24.73 4.93
CA TYR A 514 -10.03 -24.74 5.05
C TYR A 514 -10.56 -26.17 5.24
N LEU A 515 -10.14 -27.13 4.39
CA LEU A 515 -10.60 -28.52 4.46
C LEU A 515 -10.21 -29.21 5.77
N GLU A 516 -8.98 -28.98 6.25
CA GLU A 516 -8.54 -29.46 7.55
C GLU A 516 -9.42 -28.91 8.69
N CYS A 517 -9.72 -27.61 8.64
CA CYS A 517 -10.58 -26.97 9.62
C CYS A 517 -12.02 -27.51 9.54
N ASP A 518 -12.60 -27.60 8.35
CA ASP A 518 -13.94 -28.15 8.12
C ASP A 518 -14.07 -29.57 8.68
N LYS A 519 -13.12 -30.45 8.35
CA LYS A 519 -13.09 -31.83 8.86
C LYS A 519 -12.96 -31.90 10.38
N ALA A 520 -12.12 -31.07 10.98
CA ALA A 520 -11.97 -31.03 12.44
C ALA A 520 -13.28 -30.66 13.13
N PHE A 521 -14.03 -29.70 12.60
CA PHE A 521 -15.29 -29.24 13.18
C PHE A 521 -16.51 -30.07 12.77
N GLN A 522 -16.44 -30.87 11.71
CA GLN A 522 -17.45 -31.90 11.40
C GLN A 522 -17.45 -33.00 12.47
N ASN A 523 -16.27 -33.37 12.99
CA ASN A 523 -16.13 -34.39 14.03
C ASN A 523 -16.48 -33.92 15.44
N GLN A 524 -16.72 -32.61 15.62
CA GLN A 524 -17.13 -31.98 16.89
C GLN A 524 -18.62 -31.64 16.93
N GLY A 525 -19.35 -31.95 15.86
CA GLY A 525 -20.77 -31.62 15.66
C GLY A 525 -21.71 -32.51 16.45
#